data_AF-A0A540UVF1-F1
#
_entry.id   AF-A0A540UVF1-F1
#
_cell.length_a   1.000
_cell.length_b   1.000
_cell.length_c   1.000
_cell.angle_alpha   90.00
_cell.angle_beta   90.00
_cell.angle_gamma   90.00
#
_symmetry.space_group_name_H-M   'P 1'
#
loop_
_entity.id
_entity.type
_entity.pdbx_description
1 polymer ?
#
loop_
_entity_poly.entity_id
_entity_poly.type
_entity_poly.pdbx_seq_one_letter_code
_entity_poly.pdbx_strand_id
1 'polypeptide(L)'
;MDKAEYMLTNYHQLKEDLEILEYRLRNFKPVTENEVISSLVFQRSDEPKVTTTPTNQRSEMIALSFREQMVQENEEQIADLTQRYLRLAKELEVFEMAVRFLKGELAEFAQELMKPNCNWDLIMREFHISRGTVYNWRQKVLDHIRQVYIKIGHSLEMNF
;
A
#
# COMPACT_ATOMS: atom_id res chain seq x y z
N MET A 1 -7.08 17.21 6.78
CA MET A 1 -6.09 16.93 5.73
C MET A 1 -6.82 16.22 4.61
N ASP A 2 -6.78 16.77 3.40
CA ASP A 2 -7.35 16.11 2.22
C ASP A 2 -6.31 15.18 1.56
N LYS A 3 -6.72 14.44 0.53
CA LYS A 3 -5.83 13.51 -0.17
C LYS A 3 -4.64 14.19 -0.83
N ALA A 4 -4.81 15.39 -1.41
CA ALA A 4 -3.71 16.12 -2.04
C ALA A 4 -2.61 16.46 -1.02
N GLU A 5 -3.02 16.92 0.17
CA GLU A 5 -2.11 17.24 1.26
C GLU A 5 -1.44 15.99 1.86
N TYR A 6 -2.20 14.91 2.00
CA TYR A 6 -1.66 13.62 2.45
C TYR A 6 -0.60 13.08 1.48
N MET A 7 -0.88 13.08 0.18
CA MET A 7 0.05 12.62 -0.86
C MET A 7 1.32 13.45 -0.90
N LEU A 8 1.21 14.78 -0.90
CA LEU A 8 2.39 15.66 -0.92
C LEU A 8 3.28 15.46 0.31
N THR A 9 2.67 15.27 1.48
CA THR A 9 3.42 15.15 2.74
C THR A 9 4.07 13.78 2.89
N ASN A 10 3.41 12.71 2.41
CA ASN A 10 3.86 11.34 2.62
C ASN A 10 4.39 10.68 1.33
N TYR A 11 4.64 11.45 0.28
CA TYR A 11 4.98 10.94 -1.06
C TYR A 11 6.10 9.89 -1.02
N HIS A 12 7.20 10.19 -0.32
CA HIS A 12 8.33 9.28 -0.21
C HIS A 12 7.94 7.95 0.47
N GLN A 13 7.28 8.02 1.63
CA GLN A 13 6.82 6.83 2.35
C GLN A 13 5.87 5.99 1.49
N LEU A 14 4.97 6.64 0.74
CA LEU A 14 4.05 5.94 -0.15
C LEU A 14 4.76 5.24 -1.32
N LYS A 15 5.86 5.80 -1.82
CA LYS A 15 6.70 5.14 -2.83
C LYS A 15 7.42 3.93 -2.25
N GLU A 16 7.96 4.03 -1.04
CA GLU A 16 8.56 2.89 -0.33
C GLU A 16 7.52 1.80 -0.06
N ASP A 17 6.31 2.17 0.39
CA ASP A 17 5.22 1.23 0.63
C ASP A 17 4.82 0.51 -0.66
N LEU A 18 4.82 1.21 -1.80
CA LEU A 18 4.57 0.62 -3.11
C LEU A 18 5.66 -0.40 -3.48
N GLU A 19 6.93 -0.07 -3.28
CA GLU A 19 8.07 -0.98 -3.50
C GLU A 19 8.01 -2.21 -2.60
N ILE A 20 7.61 -2.04 -1.34
CA ILE A 20 7.41 -3.15 -0.39
C ILE A 20 6.26 -4.05 -0.87
N LEU A 21 5.14 -3.49 -1.32
CA LEU A 21 4.02 -4.26 -1.86
C LEU A 21 4.44 -5.03 -3.12
N GLU A 22 5.18 -4.39 -4.02
CA GLU A 22 5.73 -5.04 -5.21
C GLU A 22 6.66 -6.20 -4.85
N TYR A 23 7.57 -5.97 -3.90
CA TYR A 23 8.47 -7.00 -3.39
C TYR A 23 7.69 -8.19 -2.81
N ARG A 24 6.64 -7.92 -2.02
CA ARG A 24 5.79 -8.97 -1.44
C ARG A 24 5.05 -9.77 -2.50
N LEU A 25 4.53 -9.11 -3.54
CA LEU A 25 3.88 -9.79 -4.66
C LEU A 25 4.86 -10.66 -5.46
N ARG A 26 6.05 -10.13 -5.79
CA ARG A 26 7.08 -10.87 -6.54
C ARG A 26 7.64 -12.06 -5.77
N ASN A 27 7.75 -11.94 -4.44
CA ASN A 27 8.31 -12.97 -3.57
C ASN A 27 7.24 -13.70 -2.75
N PHE A 28 5.98 -13.69 -3.21
CA PHE A 28 4.90 -14.36 -2.51
C PHE A 28 5.20 -15.86 -2.41
N LYS A 29 5.22 -16.37 -1.17
CA LYS A 29 5.38 -17.78 -0.89
C LYS A 29 4.03 -18.33 -0.44
N PRO A 30 3.38 -19.19 -1.23
CA PRO A 30 2.15 -19.83 -0.78
C PRO A 30 2.45 -20.69 0.44
N VAL A 31 1.53 -20.70 1.41
CA VAL A 31 1.63 -21.59 2.56
C VAL A 31 1.62 -23.03 2.05
N THR A 32 2.60 -23.82 2.49
CA THR A 32 2.82 -25.18 1.98
C THR A 32 2.14 -26.26 2.82
N GLU A 33 1.86 -27.42 2.22
CA GLU A 33 1.24 -28.57 2.92
C GLU A 33 1.99 -28.98 4.20
N ASN A 34 3.33 -28.86 4.23
CA ASN A 34 4.14 -29.20 5.40
C ASN A 34 3.99 -28.24 6.59
N GLU A 35 3.79 -26.94 6.33
CA GLU A 35 3.55 -25.94 7.38
C GLU A 35 2.16 -26.16 8.02
N VAL A 36 1.21 -26.64 7.23
CA VAL A 36 -0.15 -26.99 7.68
C VAL A 36 -0.18 -28.31 8.45
N ILE A 37 0.57 -29.33 8.01
CA ILE A 37 0.72 -30.58 8.78
C ILE A 37 1.31 -30.28 10.17
N SER A 38 2.25 -29.35 10.25
CA SER A 38 2.85 -28.93 11.52
C SER A 38 1.80 -28.27 12.44
N SER A 39 0.94 -27.39 11.93
CA SER A 39 -0.13 -26.77 12.73
C SER A 39 -1.23 -27.77 13.16
N LEU A 40 -1.51 -28.79 12.33
CA LEU A 40 -2.43 -29.90 12.65
C LEU A 40 -1.93 -30.76 13.82
N VAL A 41 -0.62 -30.98 13.92
CA VAL A 41 -0.02 -31.72 15.05
C VAL A 41 -0.20 -30.98 16.37
N PHE A 42 -0.21 -29.63 16.34
CA PHE A 42 -0.40 -28.79 17.53
C PHE A 42 -1.87 -28.56 17.92
N GLN A 43 -2.83 -28.68 17.00
CA GLN A 43 -4.27 -28.55 17.30
C GLN A 43 -4.92 -29.82 17.87
N ARG A 44 -4.20 -30.95 17.92
CA ARG A 44 -4.68 -32.16 18.61
C ARG A 44 -4.61 -31.97 20.13
N SER A 45 -5.73 -31.56 20.70
CA SER A 45 -6.03 -31.58 22.13
C SER A 45 -5.84 -32.98 22.75
N ASP A 46 -5.25 -33.02 23.95
CA ASP A 46 -5.09 -34.17 24.85
C ASP A 46 -6.42 -34.73 25.40
N GLU A 47 -7.33 -35.20 24.55
CA GLU A 47 -8.52 -35.93 25.02
C GLU A 47 -8.71 -37.29 24.33
N PRO A 48 -8.90 -38.39 25.12
CA PRO A 48 -9.14 -39.69 24.56
C PRO A 48 -10.65 -39.88 24.31
N LYS A 49 -11.04 -40.20 23.07
CA LYS A 49 -12.17 -41.09 22.80
C LYS A 49 -12.13 -41.66 21.39
N VAL A 50 -11.98 -42.99 21.36
CA VAL A 50 -11.97 -43.84 20.18
C VAL A 50 -13.41 -44.21 19.83
N THR A 51 -13.83 -43.90 18.61
CA THR A 51 -14.93 -44.58 17.93
C THR A 51 -14.42 -45.04 16.58
N THR A 52 -14.30 -46.36 16.39
CA THR A 52 -13.71 -47.01 15.22
C THR A 52 -14.62 -46.87 13.99
N THR A 53 -14.47 -45.76 13.27
CA THR A 53 -14.76 -45.66 11.83
C THR A 53 -13.47 -45.95 11.05
N PRO A 54 -13.50 -46.37 9.76
CA PRO A 54 -12.28 -46.58 8.99
C PRO A 54 -11.50 -45.26 8.95
N THR A 55 -10.42 -45.21 9.71
CA THR A 55 -9.66 -44.00 10.05
C THR A 55 -9.07 -43.29 8.83
N ASN A 56 -8.87 -44.01 7.72
CA ASN A 56 -8.36 -43.45 6.47
C ASN A 56 -9.34 -42.48 5.79
N GLN A 57 -10.63 -42.86 5.67
CA GLN A 57 -11.61 -42.03 4.95
C GLN A 57 -11.83 -40.67 5.64
N ARG A 58 -11.83 -40.65 6.98
CA ARG A 58 -12.00 -39.41 7.75
C ARG A 58 -10.78 -38.51 7.67
N SER A 59 -9.58 -39.09 7.63
CA SER A 59 -8.32 -38.34 7.53
C SER A 59 -8.11 -37.76 6.12
N GLU A 60 -8.48 -38.51 5.08
CA GLU A 60 -8.46 -38.06 3.67
C GLU A 60 -9.43 -36.90 3.42
N MET A 61 -10.66 -36.99 3.92
CA MET A 61 -11.65 -35.91 3.80
C MET A 61 -11.22 -34.63 4.52
N ILE A 62 -10.61 -34.77 5.71
CA ILE A 62 -10.02 -33.64 6.45
C ILE A 62 -8.88 -33.04 5.62
N ALA A 63 -7.94 -33.84 5.12
CA ALA A 63 -6.82 -33.35 4.33
C ALA A 63 -7.27 -32.60 3.05
N LEU A 64 -8.30 -33.10 2.36
CA LEU A 64 -8.86 -32.44 1.17
C LEU A 64 -9.52 -31.09 1.49
N SER A 65 -10.35 -31.04 2.53
CA SER A 65 -11.01 -29.80 2.95
C SER A 65 -10.01 -28.74 3.40
N PHE A 66 -8.94 -29.13 4.10
CA PHE A 66 -7.88 -28.19 4.48
C PHE A 66 -7.09 -27.71 3.28
N ARG A 67 -6.75 -28.59 2.33
CA ARG A 67 -6.08 -28.18 1.08
C ARG A 67 -6.90 -27.14 0.31
N GLU A 68 -8.22 -27.31 0.23
CA GLU A 68 -9.12 -26.34 -0.41
C GLU A 68 -9.13 -24.99 0.34
N GLN A 69 -9.24 -25.01 1.67
CA GLN A 69 -9.17 -23.80 2.49
C GLN A 69 -7.83 -23.07 2.32
N MET A 70 -6.71 -23.80 2.23
CA MET A 70 -5.38 -23.23 2.04
C MET A 70 -5.21 -22.57 0.68
N VAL A 71 -5.71 -23.21 -0.38
CA VAL A 71 -5.72 -22.60 -1.72
C VAL A 71 -6.53 -21.31 -1.68
N GLN A 72 -7.71 -21.34 -1.06
CA GLN A 72 -8.54 -20.15 -0.90
C GLN A 72 -7.84 -19.05 -0.10
N GLU A 73 -7.21 -19.36 1.03
CA GLU A 73 -6.48 -18.38 1.84
C GLU A 73 -5.30 -17.76 1.07
N ASN A 74 -4.54 -18.56 0.32
CA ASN A 74 -3.46 -18.05 -0.53
C ASN A 74 -3.99 -17.14 -1.64
N GLU A 75 -5.10 -17.52 -2.29
CA GLU A 75 -5.77 -16.71 -3.32
C GLU A 75 -6.27 -15.38 -2.74
N GLU A 76 -6.91 -15.40 -1.58
CA GLU A 76 -7.38 -14.21 -0.87
C GLU A 76 -6.23 -13.27 -0.50
N GLN A 77 -5.11 -13.81 -0.01
CA GLN A 77 -3.92 -13.03 0.32
C GLN A 77 -3.30 -12.36 -0.91
N ILE A 78 -3.17 -13.08 -2.02
CA ILE A 78 -2.68 -12.51 -3.28
C ILE A 78 -3.63 -11.42 -3.78
N ALA A 79 -4.94 -11.67 -3.72
CA ALA A 79 -5.95 -10.71 -4.16
C ALA A 79 -5.89 -9.42 -3.34
N ASP A 80 -5.81 -9.51 -2.01
CA ASP A 80 -5.66 -8.35 -1.12
C ASP A 80 -4.36 -7.58 -1.40
N LEU A 81 -3.21 -8.25 -1.49
CA LEU A 81 -1.93 -7.61 -1.81
C LEU A 81 -1.98 -6.91 -3.18
N THR A 82 -2.57 -7.56 -4.18
CA THR A 82 -2.72 -7.01 -5.53
C THR A 82 -3.62 -5.79 -5.53
N GLN A 83 -4.76 -5.85 -4.84
CA GLN A 83 -5.69 -4.74 -4.74
C GLN A 83 -5.04 -3.53 -4.05
N ARG A 84 -4.30 -3.75 -2.96
CA ARG A 84 -3.56 -2.69 -2.25
C ARG A 84 -2.50 -2.06 -3.16
N TYR A 85 -1.73 -2.87 -3.87
CA TYR A 85 -0.72 -2.40 -4.82
C TYR A 85 -1.36 -1.55 -5.93
N LEU A 86 -2.38 -2.07 -6.62
CA LEU A 86 -3.04 -1.37 -7.72
C LEU A 86 -3.66 -0.05 -7.27
N ARG A 87 -4.28 -0.05 -6.08
CA ARG A 87 -4.85 1.16 -5.49
C ARG A 87 -3.77 2.20 -5.22
N LEU A 88 -2.70 1.83 -4.53
CA LEU A 88 -1.61 2.75 -4.20
C LEU A 88 -0.88 3.25 -5.46
N ALA A 89 -0.60 2.35 -6.41
CA ALA A 89 0.04 2.68 -7.68
C ALA A 89 -0.76 3.73 -8.46
N LYS A 90 -2.08 3.52 -8.59
CA LYS A 90 -2.97 4.46 -9.29
C LYS A 90 -3.00 5.82 -8.61
N GLU A 91 -3.07 5.83 -7.29
CA GLU A 91 -3.13 7.05 -6.50
C GLU A 91 -1.82 7.87 -6.63
N LEU A 92 -0.67 7.20 -6.60
CA LEU A 92 0.63 7.81 -6.85
C LEU A 92 0.76 8.30 -8.29
N GLU A 93 0.31 7.54 -9.28
CA GLU A 93 0.34 7.92 -10.69
C GLU A 93 -0.46 9.22 -10.93
N VAL A 94 -1.68 9.29 -10.38
CA VAL A 94 -2.53 10.49 -10.47
C VAL A 94 -1.87 11.69 -9.79
N PHE A 95 -1.28 11.49 -8.62
CA PHE A 95 -0.56 12.54 -7.91
C PHE A 95 0.65 13.05 -8.71
N GLU A 96 1.51 12.14 -9.19
CA GLU A 96 2.69 12.47 -10.00
C GLU A 96 2.30 13.18 -11.29
N MET A 97 1.22 12.73 -11.94
CA MET A 97 0.65 13.41 -13.10
C MET A 97 0.22 14.84 -12.75
N ALA A 98 -0.46 15.06 -11.63
CA ALA A 98 -0.87 16.40 -11.21
C ALA A 98 0.34 17.31 -10.95
N VAL A 99 1.40 16.79 -10.30
CA VAL A 99 2.64 17.53 -10.09
C VAL A 99 3.33 17.88 -11.41
N ARG A 100 3.32 16.98 -12.41
CA ARG A 100 3.90 17.22 -13.75
C ARG A 100 3.24 18.38 -14.50
N PHE A 101 2.01 18.78 -14.15
CA PHE A 101 1.34 19.93 -14.76
C PHE A 101 1.72 21.28 -14.14
N LEU A 102 2.47 21.29 -13.04
CA LEU A 102 3.09 22.51 -12.53
C LEU A 102 4.09 23.09 -13.52
N LYS A 103 4.32 24.39 -13.45
CA LYS A 103 5.23 25.10 -14.36
C LYS A 103 6.16 26.04 -13.60
N GLY A 104 7.35 26.25 -14.17
CA GLY A 104 8.35 27.17 -13.65
C GLY A 104 8.80 26.81 -12.23
N GLU A 105 9.08 27.81 -11.42
CA GLU A 105 9.62 27.67 -10.07
C GLU A 105 8.74 26.82 -9.14
N LEU A 106 7.41 26.80 -9.34
CA LEU A 106 6.51 25.96 -8.54
C LEU A 106 6.69 24.46 -8.84
N ALA A 107 7.08 24.10 -10.06
CA ALA A 107 7.35 22.70 -10.41
C ALA A 107 8.62 22.23 -9.73
N GLU A 108 9.70 23.02 -9.81
CA GLU A 108 10.97 22.76 -9.15
C GLU A 108 10.79 22.68 -7.62
N PHE A 109 10.07 23.63 -7.05
CA PHE A 109 9.73 23.64 -5.63
C PHE A 109 8.95 22.39 -5.20
N ALA A 110 7.98 21.93 -6.00
CA ALA A 110 7.23 20.71 -5.70
C ALA A 110 8.12 19.46 -5.71
N GLN A 111 9.10 19.38 -6.63
CA GLN A 111 10.08 18.28 -6.63
C GLN A 111 10.93 18.27 -5.35
N GLU A 112 11.36 19.44 -4.86
CA GLU A 112 12.10 19.55 -3.60
C GLU A 112 11.26 19.11 -2.39
N LEU A 113 9.97 19.47 -2.36
CA LEU A 113 9.05 19.03 -1.29
C LEU A 113 8.87 17.51 -1.24
N MET A 114 8.98 16.84 -2.37
CA MET A 114 8.76 15.40 -2.49
C MET A 114 9.98 14.58 -2.07
N LYS A 115 11.12 15.20 -1.79
CA LYS A 115 12.34 14.49 -1.36
C LYS A 115 12.22 14.00 0.10
N PRO A 116 12.79 12.83 0.43
CA PRO A 116 12.73 12.24 1.78
C PRO A 116 13.24 13.17 2.90
N ASN A 117 14.28 13.95 2.62
CA ASN A 117 14.92 14.83 3.59
C ASN A 117 14.55 16.31 3.35
N CYS A 118 13.32 16.56 2.91
CA CYS A 118 12.83 17.93 2.70
C CYS A 118 13.00 18.76 3.98
N ASN A 119 13.86 19.77 3.90
CA ASN A 119 14.12 20.71 4.98
C ASN A 119 13.73 22.12 4.54
N TRP A 120 12.80 22.72 5.27
CA TRP A 120 12.30 24.06 5.01
C TRP A 120 13.42 25.13 4.96
N ASP A 121 14.43 25.02 5.82
CA ASP A 121 15.57 25.95 5.82
C ASP A 121 16.44 25.80 4.56
N LEU A 122 16.58 24.57 4.06
CA LEU A 122 17.30 24.29 2.82
C LEU A 122 16.54 24.85 1.61
N ILE A 123 15.23 24.64 1.56
CA ILE A 123 14.34 25.18 0.52
C ILE A 123 14.37 26.71 0.51
N MET A 124 14.29 27.35 1.69
CA MET A 124 14.39 28.81 1.79
C MET A 124 15.69 29.34 1.20
N ARG A 125 16.81 28.64 1.46
CA ARG A 125 18.13 29.00 0.95
C ARG A 125 18.24 28.78 -0.56
N GLU A 126 17.75 27.65 -1.06
CA GLU A 126 17.86 27.26 -2.47
C GLU A 126 17.02 28.14 -3.39
N PHE A 127 15.79 28.44 -3.00
CA PHE A 127 14.90 29.31 -3.76
C PHE A 127 15.04 30.79 -3.40
N HIS A 128 15.89 31.13 -2.43
CA HIS A 128 16.06 32.51 -1.92
C HIS A 128 14.74 33.15 -1.45
N ILE A 129 13.91 32.39 -0.76
CA ILE A 129 12.57 32.80 -0.32
C ILE A 129 12.39 32.78 1.19
N SER A 130 11.47 33.61 1.67
CA SER A 130 11.10 33.65 3.09
C SER A 130 10.26 32.44 3.50
N ARG A 131 10.21 32.14 4.80
CA ARG A 131 9.33 31.10 5.36
C ARG A 131 7.85 31.29 5.02
N GLY A 132 7.38 32.55 4.98
CA GLY A 132 6.01 32.86 4.57
C GLY A 132 5.78 32.56 3.08
N THR A 133 6.77 32.84 2.24
CA THR A 133 6.72 32.51 0.81
C THR A 133 6.69 31.01 0.57
N VAL A 134 7.49 30.24 1.31
CA VAL A 134 7.46 28.77 1.29
C VAL A 134 6.07 28.22 1.61
N TYR A 135 5.45 28.71 2.68
CA TYR A 135 4.08 28.33 3.04
C TYR A 135 3.09 28.64 1.90
N ASN A 136 3.18 29.85 1.33
CA ASN A 136 2.31 30.27 0.23
C ASN A 136 2.52 29.43 -1.03
N TRP A 137 3.77 29.08 -1.36
CA TRP A 137 4.09 28.22 -2.50
C TRP A 137 3.58 26.80 -2.29
N ARG A 138 3.72 26.25 -1.09
CA ARG A 138 3.11 24.96 -0.73
C ARG A 138 1.59 24.99 -0.95
N GLN A 139 0.90 26.04 -0.52
CA GLN A 139 -0.54 26.16 -0.75
C GLN A 139 -0.86 26.23 -2.26
N LYS A 140 -0.10 26.99 -3.05
CA LYS A 140 -0.27 27.02 -4.51
C LYS A 140 -0.09 25.66 -5.17
N VAL A 141 0.88 24.86 -4.72
CA VAL A 141 1.09 23.48 -5.18
C VAL A 141 -0.13 22.61 -4.85
N LEU A 142 -0.61 22.68 -3.61
CA LEU A 142 -1.79 21.91 -3.18
C LEU A 142 -3.05 22.31 -3.95
N ASP A 143 -3.28 23.61 -4.15
CA ASP A 143 -4.42 24.12 -4.91
C ASP A 143 -4.37 23.67 -6.37
N HIS A 144 -3.18 23.64 -6.96
CA HIS A 144 -2.99 23.09 -8.30
C HIS A 144 -3.37 21.60 -8.34
N ILE A 145 -2.85 20.78 -7.43
CA ILE A 145 -3.14 19.34 -7.37
C ILE A 145 -4.64 19.11 -7.19
N ARG A 146 -5.29 19.83 -6.26
CA ARG A 146 -6.75 19.79 -6.05
C ARG A 146 -7.52 20.11 -7.33
N GLN A 147 -7.12 21.14 -8.05
CA GLN A 147 -7.76 21.50 -9.32
C GLN A 147 -7.61 20.40 -10.37
N VAL A 148 -6.44 19.75 -10.46
CA VAL A 148 -6.24 18.62 -11.37
C VAL A 148 -7.15 17.46 -10.98
N TYR A 149 -7.20 17.11 -9.70
CA TYR A 149 -8.05 16.01 -9.19
C TYR A 149 -9.52 16.23 -9.51
N ILE A 150 -10.02 17.45 -9.26
CA ILE A 150 -11.41 17.83 -9.59
C ILE A 150 -11.65 17.71 -11.10
N LYS A 151 -10.72 18.19 -11.96
CA LYS A 151 -10.87 18.15 -13.41
C LYS A 151 -10.97 16.73 -13.98
N ILE A 152 -10.24 15.78 -13.40
CA ILE A 152 -10.24 14.37 -13.84
C ILE A 152 -11.29 13.53 -13.10
N GLY A 153 -12.10 14.14 -12.21
CA GLY A 153 -13.10 13.44 -11.41
C GLY A 153 -12.52 12.52 -10.34
N HIS A 154 -11.28 12.75 -9.90
CA HIS A 154 -10.64 11.97 -8.84
C HIS A 154 -11.05 12.50 -7.46
N SER A 155 -11.50 11.60 -6.58
CA SER A 155 -11.91 11.97 -5.23
C SER A 155 -10.73 12.53 -4.42
N LEU A 156 -11.01 13.60 -3.66
CA LEU A 156 -10.11 14.20 -2.68
C LEU A 156 -10.27 13.59 -1.28
N GLU A 157 -11.24 12.70 -1.11
CA GLU A 157 -11.52 12.03 0.15
C GLU A 157 -10.48 10.94 0.44
N MET A 158 -10.16 10.80 1.73
CA MET A 158 -9.35 9.72 2.26
C MET A 158 -10.27 8.54 2.53
N ASN A 159 -10.45 7.68 1.52
CA ASN A 159 -11.02 6.37 1.77
C ASN A 159 -9.94 5.59 2.52
N PHE A 160 -10.22 5.02 3.69
CA PHE A 160 -9.34 4.04 4.34
C PHE A 160 -9.86 2.67 3.94
#